data_AF-A0A5M6IBQ3-F1
#
_entry.id   AF-A0A5M6IBQ3-F1
#
_cell.length_a   1.000
_cell.length_b   1.000
_cell.length_c   1.000
_cell.angle_alpha   90.00
_cell.angle_beta   90.00
_cell.angle_gamma   90.00
#
_symmetry.space_group_name_H-M   'P 1'
#
loop_
_entity.id
_entity.type
_entity.pdbx_description
1 polymer ?
#
loop_
_entity_poly.entity_id
_entity_poly.type
_entity_poly.pdbx_seq_one_letter_code
_entity_poly.pdbx_strand_id
1 'polypeptide(L)'
;MVRSASPLPRLTIPVLLGATLVVAGLGVGPTPAQADEIEDSLVAALDAYRAGDTSVAKEELDFAAQLLSQMKAEGLSSFLPAAQPGWTREDGETQALGTGLMGSGLSANATYRRDGDTVDIQFLADNPMVTAMAGMFTNPSAMGAMGTVKRIGRQKVVVSQDGELQALVNNRIMVQISGSAPVEDKEAYFEAIDIRGLQDF
;
A
#
# COMPACT_ATOMS: atom_id res chain seq x y z
N MET A 1 23.92 74.50 -27.08
CA MET A 1 24.22 75.60 -26.14
C MET A 1 22.89 76.26 -25.83
N VAL A 2 22.25 76.16 -24.66
CA VAL A 2 22.61 76.58 -23.29
C VAL A 2 21.78 75.68 -22.33
N ARG A 3 22.36 74.80 -21.50
CA ARG A 3 22.88 74.97 -20.12
C ARG A 3 21.84 75.41 -19.06
N SER A 4 21.53 74.45 -18.18
CA SER A 4 21.50 74.54 -16.69
C SER A 4 20.47 75.42 -15.99
N ALA A 5 19.61 74.81 -15.16
CA ALA A 5 19.68 74.84 -13.68
C ALA A 5 18.29 74.70 -13.03
N SER A 6 18.12 73.68 -12.18
CA SER A 6 17.04 73.59 -11.18
C SER A 6 17.42 74.37 -9.90
N PRO A 7 16.47 74.71 -9.00
CA PRO A 7 16.20 73.82 -7.86
C PRO A 7 14.73 73.78 -7.33
N LEU A 8 14.44 72.69 -6.59
CA LEU A 8 13.28 72.37 -5.71
C LEU A 8 13.28 73.25 -4.41
N PRO A 9 12.28 73.26 -3.46
CA PRO A 9 11.45 72.15 -2.91
C PRO A 9 9.98 72.53 -2.50
N ARG A 10 9.07 71.64 -2.05
CA ARG A 10 8.93 70.99 -0.71
C ARG A 10 7.82 69.91 -0.82
N LEU A 11 8.08 68.64 -0.48
CA LEU A 11 8.06 68.00 0.84
C LEU A 11 6.65 67.60 1.34
N THR A 12 6.27 66.35 1.09
CA THR A 12 5.49 65.53 2.04
C THR A 12 5.86 64.05 1.82
N ILE A 13 6.24 63.41 2.92
CA ILE A 13 6.71 62.03 3.16
C ILE A 13 5.66 61.38 4.10
N PRO A 14 5.56 60.05 4.36
CA PRO A 14 5.96 58.79 3.68
C PRO A 14 4.70 57.92 3.38
N VAL A 15 4.77 56.65 2.95
CA VAL A 15 4.80 55.45 3.83
C VAL A 15 5.36 54.27 3.02
N LEU A 16 6.42 53.66 3.55
CA LEU A 16 6.93 52.33 3.21
C LEU A 16 5.87 51.25 3.52
N LEU A 17 5.82 50.17 2.74
CA LEU A 17 6.09 48.83 3.25
C LEU A 17 6.26 47.85 2.09
N GLY A 18 7.44 47.23 2.03
CA GLY A 18 7.70 46.09 1.16
C GLY A 18 7.26 44.78 1.82
N ALA A 19 7.04 43.76 1.00
CA ALA A 19 7.10 42.36 1.42
C ALA A 19 7.49 41.51 0.21
N THR A 20 8.77 41.13 0.16
CA THR A 20 9.30 40.07 -0.71
C THR A 20 8.97 38.73 -0.04
N LEU A 21 8.13 37.90 -0.66
CA LEU A 21 7.90 36.53 -0.20
C LEU A 21 8.76 35.57 -1.02
N VAL A 22 9.86 35.13 -0.42
CA VAL A 22 10.58 33.91 -0.82
C VAL A 22 9.79 32.73 -0.25
N VAL A 23 9.30 31.83 -1.09
CA VAL A 23 8.83 30.51 -0.66
C VAL A 23 9.81 29.47 -1.17
N ALA A 24 10.51 28.87 -0.21
CA ALA A 24 11.42 27.75 -0.36
C ALA A 24 10.67 26.43 -0.18
N GLY A 25 11.22 25.36 -0.78
CA GLY A 25 11.03 23.99 -0.31
C GLY A 25 10.12 23.11 -1.17
N LEU A 26 10.65 22.56 -2.26
CA LEU A 26 10.07 21.38 -2.91
C LEU A 26 10.40 20.14 -2.07
N GLY A 27 9.52 19.82 -1.12
CA GLY A 27 9.47 18.50 -0.51
C GLY A 27 8.72 17.56 -1.44
N VAL A 28 9.39 16.51 -1.93
CA VAL A 28 8.75 15.39 -2.63
C VAL A 28 8.02 14.55 -1.58
N GLY A 29 6.81 14.99 -1.24
CA GLY A 29 5.84 14.18 -0.52
C GLY A 29 5.11 13.22 -1.46
N PRO A 30 4.29 12.29 -0.92
CA PRO A 30 3.41 11.46 -1.73
C PRO A 30 2.59 12.36 -2.66
N THR A 31 2.39 11.93 -3.90
CA THR A 31 1.79 12.74 -4.97
C THR A 31 0.39 13.24 -4.54
N PRO A 32 0.15 14.56 -4.45
CA PRO A 32 -1.14 15.11 -3.99
C PRO A 32 -2.32 14.67 -4.87
N ALA A 33 -2.06 14.36 -6.13
CA ALA A 33 -3.07 14.02 -7.13
C ALA A 33 -4.04 12.89 -6.73
N GLN A 34 -3.59 11.85 -6.01
CA GLN A 34 -4.48 10.72 -5.66
C GLN A 34 -5.43 11.04 -4.50
N ALA A 35 -4.97 11.82 -3.52
CA ALA A 35 -5.82 12.24 -2.41
C ALA A 35 -6.87 13.25 -2.90
N ASP A 36 -6.46 14.13 -3.80
CA ASP A 36 -7.33 15.11 -4.45
C ASP A 36 -8.44 14.40 -5.24
N GLU A 37 -8.13 13.34 -6.01
CA GLU A 37 -9.11 12.59 -6.81
C GLU A 37 -10.14 11.83 -5.95
N ILE A 38 -9.74 11.29 -4.79
CA ILE A 38 -10.67 10.67 -3.84
C ILE A 38 -11.63 11.72 -3.27
N GLU A 39 -11.10 12.88 -2.86
CA GLU A 39 -11.92 13.96 -2.29
C GLU A 39 -12.91 14.51 -3.33
N ASP A 40 -12.45 14.73 -4.56
CA ASP A 40 -13.26 15.20 -5.67
C ASP A 40 -14.47 14.28 -5.93
N SER A 41 -14.26 12.97 -6.00
CA SER A 41 -15.36 12.01 -6.20
C SER A 41 -16.29 11.90 -5.01
N LEU A 42 -15.79 12.01 -3.78
CA LEU A 42 -16.65 12.05 -2.59
C LEU A 42 -17.55 13.29 -2.59
N VAL A 43 -17.02 14.45 -3.00
CA VAL A 43 -17.80 15.69 -3.12
C VAL A 43 -18.83 15.58 -4.24
N ALA A 44 -18.44 15.09 -5.42
CA ALA A 44 -19.33 14.89 -6.55
C ALA A 44 -20.48 13.93 -6.21
N ALA A 45 -20.19 12.83 -5.53
CA ALA A 45 -21.19 11.89 -5.02
C ALA A 45 -22.21 12.57 -4.10
N LEU A 46 -21.73 13.38 -3.14
CA LEU A 46 -22.58 14.05 -2.16
C LEU A 46 -23.49 15.09 -2.82
N ASP A 47 -22.97 15.85 -3.79
CA ASP A 47 -23.75 16.86 -4.51
C ASP A 47 -24.80 16.22 -5.42
N ALA A 48 -24.46 15.14 -6.12
CA ALA A 48 -25.43 14.36 -6.90
C ALA A 48 -26.55 13.78 -6.03
N TYR A 49 -26.21 13.22 -4.86
CA TYR A 49 -27.19 12.70 -3.91
C TYR A 49 -28.15 13.80 -3.42
N ARG A 50 -27.62 14.99 -3.09
CA ARG A 50 -28.42 16.15 -2.68
C ARG A 50 -29.34 16.65 -3.80
N ALA A 51 -28.91 16.55 -5.05
CA ALA A 51 -29.71 16.87 -6.22
C ALA A 51 -30.77 15.81 -6.56
N GLY A 52 -30.76 14.66 -5.88
CA GLY A 52 -31.65 13.53 -6.14
C GLY A 52 -31.20 12.63 -7.29
N ASP A 53 -30.00 12.84 -7.85
CA ASP A 53 -29.41 11.99 -8.87
C ASP A 53 -28.66 10.82 -8.22
N THR A 54 -29.42 9.79 -7.89
CA THR A 54 -28.89 8.60 -7.20
C THR A 54 -27.99 7.74 -8.09
N SER A 55 -28.07 7.89 -9.42
CA SER A 55 -27.24 7.13 -10.35
C SER A 55 -25.81 7.66 -10.33
N VAL A 56 -25.66 8.97 -10.52
CA VAL A 56 -24.34 9.64 -10.48
C VAL A 56 -23.73 9.54 -9.09
N ALA A 57 -24.54 9.72 -8.03
CA ALA A 57 -24.05 9.56 -6.67
C ALA A 57 -23.43 8.18 -6.41
N LYS A 58 -24.05 7.13 -6.95
CA LYS A 58 -23.52 5.77 -6.81
C LYS A 58 -22.24 5.57 -7.60
N GLU A 59 -22.17 6.06 -8.83
CA GLU A 59 -21.00 5.93 -9.69
C GLU A 59 -19.76 6.56 -9.05
N GLU A 60 -19.88 7.79 -8.57
CA GLU A 60 -18.79 8.52 -7.91
C GLU A 60 -18.37 7.86 -6.58
N LEU A 61 -19.33 7.33 -5.79
CA LEU A 61 -19.00 6.56 -4.59
C LEU A 61 -18.24 5.27 -4.89
N ASP A 62 -18.66 4.54 -5.92
CA ASP A 62 -17.99 3.30 -6.32
C ASP A 62 -16.56 3.61 -6.81
N PHE A 63 -16.36 4.73 -7.53
CA PHE A 63 -15.04 5.17 -7.96
C PHE A 63 -14.15 5.60 -6.79
N ALA A 64 -14.64 6.41 -5.86
CA ALA A 64 -13.91 6.77 -4.64
C ALA A 64 -13.53 5.52 -3.81
N ALA A 65 -14.45 4.55 -3.70
CA ALA A 65 -14.18 3.28 -3.02
C ALA A 65 -13.09 2.46 -3.72
N GLN A 66 -13.05 2.48 -5.05
CA GLN A 66 -11.98 1.84 -5.83
C GLN A 66 -10.61 2.48 -5.53
N LEU A 67 -10.52 3.81 -5.57
CA LEU A 67 -9.28 4.56 -5.28
C LEU A 67 -8.78 4.29 -3.86
N LEU A 68 -9.67 4.32 -2.86
CA LEU A 68 -9.32 3.96 -1.48
C LEU A 68 -8.80 2.53 -1.36
N SER A 69 -9.37 1.60 -2.12
CA SER A 69 -8.93 0.21 -2.12
C SER A 69 -7.55 0.05 -2.76
N GLN A 70 -7.25 0.80 -3.83
CA GLN A 70 -5.92 0.84 -4.44
C GLN A 70 -4.87 1.38 -3.45
N MET A 71 -5.17 2.50 -2.79
CA MET A 71 -4.30 3.08 -1.76
C MET A 71 -4.03 2.08 -0.62
N LYS A 72 -5.04 1.33 -0.17
CA LYS A 72 -4.83 0.26 0.81
C LYS A 72 -3.94 -0.86 0.26
N ALA A 73 -4.14 -1.28 -0.99
CA ALA A 73 -3.33 -2.33 -1.61
C ALA A 73 -1.85 -1.92 -1.74
N GLU A 74 -1.58 -0.66 -2.12
CA GLU A 74 -0.23 -0.08 -2.12
C GLU A 74 0.39 -0.05 -0.71
N GLY A 75 -0.41 0.28 0.31
CA GLY A 75 0.00 0.15 1.70
C GLY A 75 0.40 -1.29 2.06
N LEU A 76 -0.33 -2.29 1.57
CA LEU A 76 -0.02 -3.70 1.79
C LEU A 76 1.29 -4.13 1.08
N SER A 77 1.54 -3.65 -0.13
CA SER A 77 2.76 -3.98 -0.89
C SER A 77 4.03 -3.40 -0.26
N SER A 78 3.90 -2.34 0.54
CA SER A 78 5.02 -1.78 1.31
C SER A 78 5.62 -2.75 2.34
N PHE A 79 4.86 -3.78 2.74
CA PHE A 79 5.35 -4.85 3.64
C PHE A 79 6.13 -5.95 2.92
N LEU A 80 6.17 -5.95 1.59
CA LEU A 80 7.00 -6.90 0.85
C LEU A 80 8.48 -6.55 1.11
N PRO A 81 9.31 -7.51 1.53
CA PRO A 81 10.67 -7.23 1.95
C PRO A 81 11.54 -6.74 0.79
N ALA A 82 12.63 -6.05 1.10
CA ALA A 82 13.64 -5.77 0.09
C ALA A 82 14.26 -7.09 -0.41
N ALA A 83 14.82 -7.08 -1.62
CA ALA A 83 15.59 -8.23 -2.11
C ALA A 83 16.80 -8.47 -1.18
N GLN A 84 17.01 -9.72 -0.79
CA GLN A 84 18.18 -10.10 -0.01
C GLN A 84 19.47 -10.03 -0.85
N PRO A 85 20.67 -10.01 -0.25
CA PRO A 85 21.92 -9.96 -1.00
C PRO A 85 22.01 -11.06 -2.07
N GLY A 86 22.30 -10.66 -3.31
CA GLY A 86 22.36 -11.57 -4.46
C GLY A 86 21.01 -11.90 -5.10
N TRP A 87 19.90 -11.46 -4.54
CA TRP A 87 18.57 -11.59 -5.13
C TRP A 87 18.16 -10.32 -5.87
N THR A 88 17.37 -10.48 -6.93
CA THR A 88 16.61 -9.40 -7.55
C THR A 88 15.15 -9.51 -7.15
N ARG A 89 14.43 -8.38 -7.07
CA ARG A 89 12.99 -8.32 -6.80
C ARG A 89 12.26 -7.80 -8.03
N GLU A 90 11.17 -8.45 -8.38
CA GLU A 90 10.18 -8.01 -9.35
C GLU A 90 8.84 -7.90 -8.63
N ASP A 91 8.28 -6.69 -8.58
CA ASP A 91 6.95 -6.47 -8.02
C ASP A 91 5.90 -6.97 -9.00
N GLY A 92 4.97 -7.78 -8.50
CA GLY A 92 3.81 -8.17 -9.29
C GLY A 92 2.66 -7.18 -9.13
N GLU A 93 1.54 -7.49 -9.77
CA GLU A 93 0.36 -6.63 -9.71
C GLU A 93 -0.19 -6.58 -8.29
N THR A 94 -0.19 -5.37 -7.73
CA THR A 94 -0.89 -5.06 -6.47
C THR A 94 -2.32 -4.71 -6.83
N GLN A 95 -3.30 -5.45 -6.31
CA GLN A 95 -4.68 -5.34 -6.74
C GLN A 95 -5.62 -5.20 -5.54
N ALA A 96 -6.51 -4.22 -5.63
CA ALA A 96 -7.79 -4.31 -4.95
C ALA A 96 -8.64 -5.33 -5.72
N LEU A 97 -8.89 -6.49 -5.10
CA LEU A 97 -9.76 -7.50 -5.67
C LEU A 97 -11.19 -6.93 -5.69
N GLY A 98 -11.71 -6.70 -6.89
CA GLY A 98 -13.06 -6.18 -7.07
C GLY A 98 -14.15 -7.11 -6.53
N THR A 99 -15.39 -6.63 -6.47
CA THR A 99 -16.58 -7.33 -5.92
C THR A 99 -17.05 -8.56 -6.73
N GLY A 100 -16.20 -9.11 -7.61
CA GLY A 100 -16.48 -10.30 -8.42
C GLY A 100 -16.33 -11.63 -7.67
N LEU A 101 -16.32 -12.74 -8.42
CA LEU A 101 -16.29 -14.13 -7.90
C LEU A 101 -15.12 -14.44 -6.95
N MET A 102 -14.04 -13.66 -6.98
CA MET A 102 -12.86 -13.86 -6.13
C MET A 102 -12.94 -13.13 -4.78
N GLY A 103 -14.05 -12.43 -4.52
CA GLY A 103 -14.33 -11.70 -3.29
C GLY A 103 -13.63 -10.34 -3.23
N SER A 104 -14.20 -9.41 -2.44
CA SER A 104 -13.52 -8.18 -2.04
C SER A 104 -12.26 -8.52 -1.27
N GLY A 105 -11.15 -7.85 -1.53
CA GLY A 105 -9.91 -8.05 -0.77
C GLY A 105 -8.74 -7.27 -1.32
N LEU A 106 -7.59 -7.42 -0.68
CA LEU A 106 -6.33 -6.82 -1.12
C LEU A 106 -5.34 -7.93 -1.42
N SER A 107 -4.58 -7.78 -2.49
CA SER A 107 -3.44 -8.65 -2.78
C SER A 107 -2.21 -7.82 -3.10
N ALA A 108 -1.06 -8.30 -2.64
CA ALA A 108 0.25 -7.77 -2.99
C ALA A 108 1.19 -8.96 -3.20
N ASN A 109 2.05 -8.90 -4.19
CA ASN A 109 3.00 -9.98 -4.44
C ASN A 109 4.30 -9.46 -5.07
N ALA A 110 5.38 -10.20 -4.83
CA ALA A 110 6.67 -9.97 -5.46
C ALA A 110 7.40 -11.30 -5.66
N THR A 111 8.10 -11.40 -6.78
CA THR A 111 8.98 -12.53 -7.12
C THR A 111 10.44 -12.12 -6.92
N TYR A 112 11.18 -12.94 -6.21
CA TYR A 112 12.61 -12.77 -5.97
C TYR A 112 13.37 -13.85 -6.73
N ARG A 113 14.48 -13.49 -7.40
CA ARG A 113 15.28 -14.46 -8.17
C ARG A 113 16.77 -14.39 -7.85
N ARG A 114 17.43 -15.55 -7.81
CA ARG A 114 18.90 -15.70 -7.67
C ARG A 114 19.33 -16.99 -8.36
N ASP A 115 20.21 -16.92 -9.35
CA ASP A 115 20.87 -18.08 -9.98
C ASP A 115 19.92 -19.23 -10.42
N GLY A 116 18.67 -18.91 -10.79
CA GLY A 116 17.64 -19.88 -11.20
C GLY A 116 16.66 -20.29 -10.08
N ASP A 117 16.96 -19.94 -8.83
CA ASP A 117 16.04 -20.07 -7.71
C ASP A 117 15.01 -18.93 -7.73
N THR A 118 13.77 -19.25 -7.34
CA THR A 118 12.70 -18.28 -7.14
C THR A 118 12.15 -18.34 -5.73
N VAL A 119 11.83 -17.19 -5.17
CA VAL A 119 10.97 -17.04 -4.00
C VAL A 119 9.81 -16.15 -4.41
N ASP A 120 8.59 -16.63 -4.25
CA ASP A 120 7.38 -15.89 -4.60
C ASP A 120 6.63 -15.58 -3.32
N ILE A 121 6.52 -14.29 -2.97
CA ILE A 121 5.80 -13.85 -1.77
C ILE A 121 4.45 -13.28 -2.19
N GLN A 122 3.37 -13.76 -1.58
CA GLN A 122 2.02 -13.27 -1.79
C GLN A 122 1.33 -12.96 -0.46
N PHE A 123 0.77 -11.77 -0.38
CA PHE A 123 -0.14 -11.35 0.67
C PHE A 123 -1.56 -11.34 0.13
N LEU A 124 -2.47 -11.92 0.92
CA LEU A 124 -3.90 -11.86 0.69
C LEU A 124 -4.54 -11.33 1.96
N ALA A 125 -5.23 -10.19 1.88
CA ALA A 125 -5.86 -9.56 3.03
C ALA A 125 -7.35 -9.32 2.79
N ASP A 126 -8.12 -9.37 3.88
CA ASP A 126 -9.52 -8.91 3.92
C ASP A 126 -10.45 -9.57 2.91
N ASN A 127 -10.18 -10.83 2.55
CA ASN A 127 -11.03 -11.60 1.64
C ASN A 127 -11.68 -12.82 2.28
N PRO A 128 -12.83 -13.30 1.73
CA PRO A 128 -13.54 -14.45 2.27
C PRO A 128 -12.69 -15.72 2.36
N MET A 129 -11.73 -15.91 1.44
CA MET A 129 -10.85 -17.07 1.46
C MET A 129 -9.92 -17.04 2.67
N VAL A 130 -9.35 -15.88 3.01
CA VAL A 130 -8.51 -15.70 4.20
C VAL A 130 -9.33 -15.91 5.47
N THR A 131 -10.58 -15.43 5.51
CA THR A 131 -11.49 -15.70 6.64
C THR A 131 -11.76 -17.20 6.80
N ALA A 132 -11.99 -17.93 5.70
CA ALA A 132 -12.17 -19.38 5.74
C ALA A 132 -10.89 -20.10 6.22
N MET A 133 -9.73 -19.71 5.70
CA MET A 133 -8.44 -20.26 6.14
C MET A 133 -8.12 -19.90 7.60
N ALA A 134 -8.58 -18.74 8.09
CA ALA A 134 -8.39 -18.34 9.46
C ALA A 134 -9.05 -19.32 10.44
N GLY A 135 -10.24 -19.80 10.12
CA GLY A 135 -10.89 -20.87 10.87
C GLY A 135 -10.03 -22.14 10.92
N MET A 136 -9.38 -22.49 9.81
CA MET A 136 -8.52 -23.68 9.73
C MET A 136 -7.23 -23.56 10.56
N PHE A 137 -6.58 -22.40 10.52
CA PHE A 137 -5.36 -22.13 11.30
C PHE A 137 -5.61 -22.13 12.82
N THR A 138 -6.86 -21.93 13.28
CA THR A 138 -7.19 -22.08 14.70
C THR A 138 -7.28 -23.54 15.17
N ASN A 139 -7.37 -24.50 14.25
CA ASN A 139 -7.46 -25.92 14.55
C ASN A 139 -6.09 -26.61 14.39
N PRO A 140 -5.45 -27.07 15.49
CA PRO A 140 -4.13 -27.71 15.43
C PRO A 140 -4.07 -28.96 14.56
N SER A 141 -5.13 -29.78 14.56
CA SER A 141 -5.19 -30.99 13.74
C SER A 141 -5.24 -30.67 12.25
N ALA A 142 -5.96 -29.60 11.89
CA ALA A 142 -6.03 -29.14 10.51
C ALA A 142 -4.69 -28.54 10.04
N MET A 143 -4.04 -27.71 10.86
CA MET A 143 -2.69 -27.19 10.55
C MET A 143 -1.67 -28.32 10.36
N GLY A 144 -1.70 -29.35 11.21
CA GLY A 144 -0.82 -30.52 11.06
C GLY A 144 -1.08 -31.32 9.78
N ALA A 145 -2.30 -31.28 9.25
CA ALA A 145 -2.63 -31.89 7.96
C ALA A 145 -2.12 -31.07 6.76
N MET A 146 -1.95 -29.74 6.92
CA MET A 146 -1.39 -28.87 5.89
C MET A 146 0.13 -29.01 5.77
N GLY A 147 0.81 -29.35 6.87
CA GLY A 147 2.27 -29.48 6.89
C GLY A 147 2.86 -29.41 8.29
N THR A 148 4.16 -29.17 8.35
CA THR A 148 4.89 -29.03 9.62
C THR A 148 4.75 -27.62 10.15
N VAL A 149 4.21 -27.48 11.36
CA VAL A 149 4.12 -26.17 12.02
C VAL A 149 5.46 -25.80 12.63
N LYS A 150 6.08 -24.74 12.12
CA LYS A 150 7.27 -24.10 12.69
C LYS A 150 6.90 -22.77 13.34
N ARG A 151 7.75 -22.31 14.25
CA ARG A 151 7.70 -20.95 14.80
C ARG A 151 8.87 -20.18 14.24
N ILE A 152 8.58 -19.16 13.43
CA ILE A 152 9.56 -18.24 12.87
C ILE A 152 9.29 -16.87 13.50
N GLY A 153 10.28 -16.36 14.24
CA GLY A 153 10.07 -15.23 15.15
C GLY A 153 8.92 -15.49 16.15
N ARG A 154 7.88 -14.65 16.10
CA ARG A 154 6.67 -14.78 16.97
C ARG A 154 5.47 -15.42 16.27
N GLN A 155 5.61 -15.73 14.98
CA GLN A 155 4.50 -16.18 14.15
C GLN A 155 4.53 -17.71 13.98
N LYS A 156 3.35 -18.33 13.95
CA LYS A 156 3.21 -19.73 13.55
C LYS A 156 3.17 -19.78 12.03
N VAL A 157 4.05 -20.60 11.45
CA VAL A 157 4.20 -20.78 10.01
C VAL A 157 4.05 -22.27 9.72
N VAL A 158 3.18 -22.60 8.79
CA VAL A 158 3.03 -23.96 8.26
C VAL A 158 4.00 -24.10 7.11
N VAL A 159 4.89 -25.10 7.17
CA VAL A 159 5.73 -25.50 6.06
C VAL A 159 5.06 -26.71 5.39
N SER A 160 4.58 -26.53 4.16
CA SER A 160 3.96 -27.60 3.37
C SER A 160 4.96 -28.70 3.04
N GLN A 161 4.48 -29.84 2.55
CA GLN A 161 5.36 -30.95 2.14
C GLN A 161 6.28 -30.55 0.97
N ASP A 162 5.85 -29.58 0.16
CA ASP A 162 6.61 -29.03 -0.97
C ASP A 162 7.57 -27.89 -0.56
N GLY A 163 7.64 -27.59 0.75
CA GLY A 163 8.52 -26.55 1.28
C GLY A 163 8.01 -25.13 1.04
N GLU A 164 6.71 -24.94 0.90
CA GLU A 164 6.07 -23.62 0.89
C GLU A 164 5.72 -23.19 2.30
N LEU A 165 5.82 -21.89 2.59
CA LEU A 165 5.50 -21.34 3.89
C LEU A 165 4.15 -20.64 3.82
N GLN A 166 3.29 -20.91 4.80
CA GLN A 166 2.00 -20.26 4.95
C GLN A 166 1.82 -19.77 6.39
N ALA A 167 1.45 -18.51 6.55
CA ALA A 167 1.21 -17.93 7.86
C ALA A 167 0.00 -17.01 7.83
N LEU A 168 -0.79 -17.06 8.90
CA LEU A 168 -1.91 -16.17 9.10
C LEU A 168 -1.58 -15.10 10.14
N VAL A 169 -1.63 -13.84 9.72
CA VAL A 169 -1.36 -12.65 10.54
C VAL A 169 -2.68 -11.95 10.86
N ASN A 170 -2.89 -11.64 12.14
CA ASN A 170 -4.09 -10.97 12.67
C ASN A 170 -5.44 -11.55 12.19
N ASN A 171 -5.49 -12.86 11.91
CA ASN A 171 -6.67 -13.58 11.39
C ASN A 171 -7.28 -13.02 10.09
N ARG A 172 -6.58 -12.12 9.40
CA ARG A 172 -7.10 -11.35 8.26
C ARG A 172 -6.14 -11.25 7.09
N ILE A 173 -4.87 -11.57 7.31
CA ILE A 173 -3.82 -11.48 6.28
C ILE A 173 -3.12 -12.82 6.19
N MET A 174 -3.22 -13.45 5.02
CA MET A 174 -2.46 -14.65 4.70
C MET A 174 -1.16 -14.24 4.01
N VAL A 175 -0.05 -14.74 4.54
CA VAL A 175 1.28 -14.67 3.94
C VAL A 175 1.61 -16.03 3.38
N GLN A 176 1.91 -16.08 2.08
CA GLN A 176 2.35 -17.28 1.38
C GLN A 176 3.71 -17.02 0.76
N ILE A 177 4.64 -17.96 0.94
CA ILE A 177 5.96 -17.93 0.31
C ILE A 177 6.19 -19.27 -0.38
N SER A 178 6.28 -19.24 -1.70
CA SER A 178 6.51 -20.40 -2.55
C SER A 178 7.74 -20.18 -3.45
N GLY A 179 7.92 -21.02 -4.46
CA GLY A 179 9.04 -20.94 -5.41
C GLY A 179 10.04 -22.10 -5.29
N SER A 180 11.00 -22.14 -6.20
CA SER A 180 11.99 -23.23 -6.31
C SER A 180 13.10 -23.19 -5.26
N ALA A 181 13.28 -22.05 -4.58
CA ALA A 181 14.35 -21.88 -3.61
C ALA A 181 14.22 -22.86 -2.42
N PRO A 182 15.35 -23.22 -1.78
CA PRO A 182 15.36 -23.96 -0.52
C PRO A 182 14.47 -23.31 0.55
N VAL A 183 13.97 -24.13 1.48
CA VAL A 183 13.09 -23.67 2.56
C VAL A 183 13.78 -22.62 3.41
N GLU A 184 15.10 -22.73 3.60
CA GLU A 184 15.91 -21.81 4.39
C GLU A 184 15.89 -20.38 3.81
N ASP A 185 15.97 -20.23 2.48
CA ASP A 185 15.87 -18.93 1.83
C ASP A 185 14.45 -18.33 2.00
N LYS A 186 13.41 -19.16 1.92
CA LYS A 186 12.01 -18.75 2.15
C LYS A 186 11.77 -18.33 3.60
N GLU A 187 12.35 -19.05 4.56
CA GLU A 187 12.31 -18.71 5.99
C GLU A 187 13.02 -17.37 6.25
N ALA A 188 14.16 -17.13 5.61
CA ALA A 188 14.86 -15.84 5.72
C ALA A 188 14.03 -14.68 5.15
N TYR A 189 13.34 -14.88 4.03
CA TYR A 189 12.41 -13.88 3.50
C TYR A 189 11.21 -13.65 4.43
N PHE A 190 10.70 -14.70 5.07
CA PHE A 190 9.63 -14.56 6.06
C PHE A 190 10.07 -13.70 7.26
N GLU A 191 11.30 -13.91 7.75
CA GLU A 191 11.86 -13.12 8.86
C GLU A 191 12.09 -11.65 8.50
N ALA A 192 12.32 -11.33 7.23
CA ALA A 192 12.50 -9.97 6.74
C ALA A 192 11.18 -9.18 6.64
N ILE A 193 10.02 -9.84 6.67
CA ILE A 193 8.71 -9.17 6.65
C ILE A 193 8.47 -8.50 8.01
N ASP A 194 8.01 -7.24 8.01
CA ASP A 194 7.54 -6.58 9.22
C ASP A 194 6.17 -7.13 9.65
N ILE A 195 6.19 -8.29 10.28
CA ILE A 195 4.99 -8.96 10.79
C ILE A 195 4.23 -8.10 11.81
N ARG A 196 4.92 -7.19 12.54
CA ARG A 196 4.24 -6.34 13.53
C ARG A 196 3.45 -5.25 12.85
N GLY A 197 4.07 -4.52 11.92
CA GLY A 197 3.35 -3.52 11.13
C GLY A 197 2.21 -4.17 10.32
N LEU A 198 2.43 -5.40 9.82
CA LEU A 198 1.37 -6.15 9.14
C LEU A 198 0.21 -6.56 10.07
N GLN A 199 0.45 -6.75 11.38
CA GLN A 199 -0.63 -7.01 12.34
C GLN A 199 -1.55 -5.79 12.52
N ASP A 200 -1.01 -4.58 12.38
CA ASP A 200 -1.71 -3.32 12.62
C ASP A 200 -2.36 -2.73 11.34
N PHE A 201 -2.27 -3.43 10.20
CA PHE A 201 -2.86 -3.07 8.90
C PHE A 201 -4.37 -3.41 8.81
#